data_AF-A0A2H9PH03-F1
#
_entry.id   AF-A0A2H9PH03-F1
#
_cell.length_a   1.000
_cell.length_b   1.000
_cell.length_c   1.000
_cell.angle_alpha   90.00
_cell.angle_beta   90.00
_cell.angle_gamma   90.00
#
_symmetry.space_group_name_H-M   'P 1'
#
loop_
_entity.id
_entity.type
_entity.pdbx_description
1 polymer ?
#
loop_
_entity_poly.entity_id
_entity_poly.type
_entity_poly.pdbx_seq_one_letter_code
_entity_poly.pdbx_strand_id
1 'polypeptide(L)'
;MEVAALPRFRKEPEVIRTLTGWQITNGKTHIDFEEKMKARYCKILAQPGMKKVRVPKSVNEKTIVELDNITSTILETLENNLETITDRNTREKVRGVVIRKIIGKCSHLKFPYNKRN
;
A
#
# COMPACT_ATOMS: atom_id res chain seq x y z
N MET A 1 -2.16 10.75 14.74
CA MET A 1 -2.10 9.71 13.68
C MET A 1 -3.51 9.20 13.56
N GLU A 2 -3.96 9.05 12.33
CA GLU A 2 -5.28 8.51 12.02
C GLU A 2 -5.12 7.07 11.53
N VAL A 3 -6.15 6.24 11.64
CA VAL A 3 -6.15 4.89 11.06
C VAL A 3 -7.10 4.87 9.89
N ALA A 4 -6.56 4.71 8.68
CA ALA A 4 -7.35 4.52 7.48
C ALA A 4 -7.67 3.03 7.29
N ALA A 5 -8.95 2.71 7.10
CA ALA A 5 -9.39 1.38 6.69
C ALA A 5 -9.39 1.31 5.15
N LEU A 6 -8.43 0.59 4.59
CA LEU A 6 -8.29 0.48 3.15
C LEU A 6 -9.17 -0.66 2.62
N PRO A 7 -9.99 -0.40 1.60
CA PRO A 7 -10.73 -1.46 0.94
C PRO A 7 -9.80 -2.36 0.14
N ARG A 8 -10.27 -3.56 -0.19
CA ARG A 8 -9.52 -4.48 -1.05
C ARG A 8 -9.71 -4.08 -2.52
N PHE A 9 -8.72 -3.41 -3.08
CA PHE A 9 -8.69 -3.14 -4.51
C PHE A 9 -8.32 -4.41 -5.28
N ARG A 10 -9.16 -4.81 -6.25
CA ARG A 10 -8.90 -5.97 -7.14
C ARG A 10 -8.07 -5.63 -8.37
N LYS A 11 -7.94 -4.35 -8.66
CA LYS A 11 -7.17 -3.74 -9.74
C LYS A 11 -6.32 -2.66 -9.11
N GLU A 12 -5.26 -2.25 -9.79
CA GLU A 12 -4.43 -1.14 -9.35
C GLU A 12 -5.28 0.12 -9.11
N PRO A 13 -5.27 0.68 -7.90
CA PRO A 13 -6.02 1.89 -7.61
C PRO A 13 -5.28 3.15 -8.08
N GLU A 14 -6.06 4.15 -8.45
CA GLU A 14 -5.59 5.47 -8.86
C GLU A 14 -5.92 6.52 -7.80
N VAL A 15 -5.14 7.59 -7.76
CA VAL A 15 -5.43 8.77 -6.94
C VAL A 15 -6.00 9.85 -7.85
N ILE A 16 -7.26 10.20 -7.64
CA ILE A 16 -7.98 11.21 -8.43
C ILE A 16 -8.37 12.39 -7.55
N ARG A 17 -8.47 13.59 -8.15
CA ARG A 17 -8.99 14.78 -7.49
C ARG A 17 -10.52 14.79 -7.59
N THR A 18 -11.20 15.07 -6.49
CA THR A 18 -12.66 15.24 -6.42
C THR A 18 -13.02 16.70 -6.08
N LEU A 19 -14.31 17.01 -6.03
CA LEU A 19 -14.80 18.34 -5.63
C LEU A 19 -14.42 18.70 -4.19
N THR A 20 -14.27 17.69 -3.31
CA THR A 20 -14.09 17.86 -1.87
C THR A 20 -12.73 17.37 -1.36
N GLY A 21 -11.85 16.89 -2.24
CA GLY A 21 -10.53 16.41 -1.85
C GLY A 21 -9.91 15.47 -2.87
N TRP A 22 -9.45 14.32 -2.38
CA TRP A 22 -8.73 13.31 -3.11
C TRP A 22 -9.31 11.94 -2.84
N GLN A 23 -9.34 11.09 -3.85
CA GLN A 23 -9.92 9.76 -3.75
C GLN A 23 -8.94 8.72 -4.26
N ILE A 24 -8.82 7.61 -3.54
CA ILE A 24 -8.20 6.39 -4.05
C ILE A 24 -9.32 5.52 -4.61
N THR A 25 -9.27 5.14 -5.88
CA THR A 25 -10.34 4.37 -6.51
C THR A 25 -9.84 3.40 -7.57
N ASN A 26 -10.58 2.32 -7.82
CA ASN A 26 -10.44 1.48 -9.00
C ASN A 26 -11.71 1.45 -9.88
N GLY A 27 -12.54 2.49 -9.74
CA GLY A 27 -13.85 2.64 -10.39
C GLY A 27 -15.00 1.91 -9.68
N LYS A 28 -14.75 0.80 -8.96
CA LYS A 28 -15.78 0.06 -8.22
C LYS A 28 -15.76 0.34 -6.72
N THR A 29 -14.59 0.63 -6.19
CA THR A 29 -14.37 0.81 -4.76
C THR A 29 -13.50 2.03 -4.56
N HIS A 30 -13.84 2.84 -3.57
CA HIS A 30 -13.14 4.08 -3.30
C HIS A 30 -13.01 4.36 -1.80
N ILE A 31 -12.11 5.29 -1.49
CA ILE A 31 -11.95 5.92 -0.17
C ILE A 31 -11.45 7.35 -0.38
N ASP A 32 -12.01 8.28 0.39
CA ASP A 32 -11.73 9.70 0.27
C ASP A 32 -10.73 10.20 1.33
N PHE A 33 -10.00 11.24 0.98
CA PHE A 33 -9.00 11.93 1.79
C PHE A 33 -9.07 13.42 1.51
N GLU A 34 -8.88 14.24 2.54
CA GLU A 34 -8.78 15.69 2.38
C GLU A 34 -7.46 16.09 1.68
N GLU A 35 -6.37 15.39 2.00
CA GLU A 35 -5.03 15.72 1.54
C GLU A 35 -4.49 14.71 0.51
N LYS A 36 -3.98 15.22 -0.63
CA LYS A 36 -3.35 14.42 -1.70
C LYS A 36 -2.29 13.47 -1.17
N MET A 37 -1.46 13.96 -0.24
CA MET A 37 -0.31 13.22 0.27
C MET A 37 -0.73 12.01 1.09
N LYS A 38 -1.81 12.14 1.86
CA LYS A 38 -2.41 11.01 2.60
C LYS A 38 -3.02 9.98 1.66
N ALA A 39 -3.68 10.44 0.58
CA ALA A 39 -4.20 9.55 -0.46
C ALA A 39 -3.06 8.77 -1.15
N ARG A 40 -1.98 9.44 -1.54
CA ARG A 40 -0.80 8.77 -2.14
C ARG A 40 -0.14 7.78 -1.19
N TYR A 41 0.05 8.16 0.07
CA TYR A 41 0.59 7.28 1.10
C TYR A 41 -0.24 5.99 1.22
N CYS A 42 -1.56 6.14 1.31
CA CYS A 42 -2.47 5.01 1.44
C CYS A 42 -2.57 4.18 0.16
N LYS A 43 -2.44 4.78 -1.04
CA LYS A 43 -2.43 4.05 -2.31
C LYS A 43 -1.28 3.04 -2.34
N ILE A 44 -0.07 3.48 -2.00
CA ILE A 44 1.13 2.63 -2.01
C ILE A 44 0.93 1.42 -1.09
N LEU A 45 0.44 1.66 0.13
CA LEU A 45 0.20 0.59 1.10
C LEU A 45 -1.01 -0.30 0.76
N ALA A 46 -1.94 0.18 -0.06
CA ALA A 46 -3.02 -0.64 -0.60
C ALA A 46 -2.56 -1.66 -1.65
N GLN A 47 -1.47 -1.39 -2.40
CA GLN A 47 -0.95 -2.29 -3.45
C GLN A 47 -0.67 -3.72 -2.94
N PRO A 48 0.07 -3.93 -1.84
CA PRO A 48 0.26 -5.27 -1.28
C PRO A 48 -1.00 -5.84 -0.61
N GLY A 49 -2.09 -5.07 -0.50
CA GLY A 49 -3.36 -5.51 0.10
C GLY A 49 -3.49 -5.24 1.59
N MET A 50 -2.82 -4.21 2.13
CA MET A 50 -3.06 -3.79 3.51
C MET A 50 -4.50 -3.32 3.71
N LYS A 51 -5.11 -3.68 4.85
CA LYS A 51 -6.49 -3.33 5.19
C LYS A 51 -6.61 -2.16 6.17
N LYS A 52 -5.58 -1.93 6.98
CA LYS A 52 -5.55 -0.88 8.01
C LYS A 52 -4.16 -0.26 8.02
N VAL A 53 -4.12 1.05 7.87
CA VAL A 53 -2.88 1.81 7.76
C VAL A 53 -2.91 2.97 8.73
N ARG A 54 -1.78 3.18 9.43
CA ARG A 54 -1.60 4.37 10.27
C ARG A 54 -1.11 5.50 9.39
N VAL A 55 -1.94 6.52 9.24
CA VAL A 55 -1.61 7.71 8.46
C VAL A 55 -0.94 8.71 9.39
N PRO A 56 0.32 9.10 9.11
CA PRO A 56 1.01 10.12 9.90
C PRO A 56 0.31 11.48 9.72
N LYS A 57 0.49 12.38 10.70
CA LYS A 57 -0.15 13.70 10.68
C LYS A 57 0.30 14.54 9.49
N SER A 58 1.56 14.40 9.11
CA SER A 58 2.15 15.01 7.93
C SER A 58 2.89 13.94 7.13
N VAL A 59 2.80 14.07 5.80
CA VAL A 59 3.53 13.25 4.84
C VAL A 59 4.16 14.20 3.84
N ASN A 60 5.48 14.10 3.64
CA ASN A 60 6.17 14.87 2.62
C ASN A 60 6.44 14.03 1.36
N GLU A 61 6.79 14.70 0.26
CA GLU A 61 7.01 14.06 -1.03
C GLU A 61 8.16 13.04 -1.00
N LYS A 62 9.26 13.38 -0.31
CA LYS A 62 10.42 12.50 -0.19
C LYS A 62 10.05 11.15 0.43
N THR A 63 9.28 11.18 1.53
CA THR A 63 8.80 9.97 2.20
C THR A 63 7.85 9.16 1.32
N ILE A 64 7.01 9.81 0.50
CA ILE A 64 6.15 9.10 -0.47
C ILE A 64 7.00 8.37 -1.51
N VAL A 65 7.97 9.07 -2.11
CA VAL A 65 8.82 8.50 -3.16
C VAL A 65 9.66 7.34 -2.60
N GLU A 66 10.25 7.50 -1.42
CA GLU A 66 11.00 6.42 -0.76
C GLU A 66 10.11 5.21 -0.46
N LEU A 67 8.90 5.43 0.05
CA LEU A 67 7.94 4.37 0.32
C LEU A 67 7.51 3.63 -0.95
N ASP A 68 7.25 4.38 -2.02
CA ASP A 68 6.84 3.85 -3.32
C ASP A 68 7.95 2.99 -3.94
N ASN A 69 9.19 3.50 -3.93
CA ASN A 69 10.36 2.76 -4.42
C ASN A 69 10.54 1.44 -3.66
N ILE A 70 10.53 1.49 -2.32
CA ILE A 70 10.68 0.28 -1.50
C ILE A 70 9.55 -0.72 -1.78
N THR A 71 8.31 -0.25 -1.80
CA THR A 71 7.14 -1.11 -2.00
C THR A 71 7.16 -1.74 -3.39
N SER A 72 7.43 -0.95 -4.43
CA SER A 72 7.52 -1.41 -5.81
C SER A 72 8.65 -2.41 -6.01
N THR A 73 9.86 -2.14 -5.49
CA THR A 73 10.98 -3.08 -5.57
C THR A 73 10.66 -4.42 -4.88
N ILE A 74 10.00 -4.40 -3.72
CA ILE A 74 9.60 -5.64 -3.03
C ILE A 74 8.59 -6.43 -3.87
N LEU A 75 7.58 -5.75 -4.43
CA LEU A 75 6.55 -6.40 -5.24
C LEU A 75 7.13 -6.94 -6.55
N GLU A 76 7.96 -6.16 -7.25
CA GLU A 76 8.65 -6.59 -8.47
C GLU A 76 9.56 -7.79 -8.21
N THR A 77 10.38 -7.73 -7.16
CA THR A 77 11.24 -8.86 -6.77
C THR A 77 10.42 -10.10 -6.45
N LEU A 78 9.27 -9.95 -5.79
CA LEU A 78 8.36 -11.05 -5.53
C LEU A 78 7.81 -11.65 -6.84
N GLU A 79 7.35 -10.82 -7.76
CA GLU A 79 6.81 -11.29 -9.04
C GLU A 79 7.88 -12.00 -9.88
N ASN A 80 9.08 -11.43 -10.00
CA ASN A 80 10.20 -12.05 -10.71
C ASN A 80 10.55 -13.43 -10.13
N ASN A 81 10.52 -13.58 -8.80
CA ASN A 81 10.73 -14.88 -8.16
C ASN A 81 9.58 -15.84 -8.43
N LEU A 82 8.34 -15.37 -8.41
CA LEU A 82 7.15 -16.20 -8.66
C LEU A 82 7.08 -16.68 -10.12
N GLU A 83 7.59 -15.91 -11.07
CA GLU A 83 7.66 -16.31 -12.48
C GLU A 83 8.51 -17.56 -12.71
N THR A 84 9.47 -17.85 -11.83
CA THR A 84 10.26 -19.10 -11.86
C THR A 84 9.42 -20.35 -11.54
N ILE A 85 8.22 -20.18 -10.97
CA ILE A 85 7.29 -21.27 -10.65
C ILE A 85 6.34 -21.48 -11.84
N THR A 86 6.56 -22.56 -12.58
CA THR A 86 5.81 -22.88 -13.82
C THR A 86 4.37 -23.30 -13.56
N ASP A 87 4.11 -24.06 -12.49
CA ASP A 87 2.75 -24.43 -12.11
C ASP A 87 2.00 -23.20 -11.55
N ARG A 88 1.00 -22.74 -12.30
CA ARG A 88 0.18 -21.57 -11.97
C ARG A 88 -0.49 -21.70 -10.60
N ASN A 89 -0.99 -22.89 -10.25
CA ASN A 89 -1.71 -23.08 -8.99
C ASN A 89 -0.76 -22.95 -7.79
N THR A 90 0.43 -23.53 -7.89
CA THR A 90 1.50 -23.40 -6.90
C THR A 90 1.98 -21.97 -6.79
N ARG A 91 2.21 -21.29 -7.93
CA ARG A 91 2.60 -19.88 -7.97
C ARG A 91 1.62 -18.98 -7.22
N GLU A 92 0.32 -19.10 -7.48
CA GLU A 92 -0.70 -18.28 -6.79
C GLU A 92 -0.81 -18.62 -5.30
N LYS A 93 -0.65 -19.89 -4.91
CA LYS A 93 -0.60 -20.29 -3.49
C LYS A 93 0.60 -19.65 -2.79
N VAL A 94 1.79 -19.75 -3.37
CA VAL A 94 3.03 -19.17 -2.82
C VAL A 94 2.91 -17.65 -2.73
N ARG A 95 2.46 -16.99 -3.79
CA ARG A 95 2.17 -15.54 -3.82
C ARG A 95 1.30 -15.13 -2.64
N GLY A 96 0.17 -15.81 -2.44
CA GLY A 96 -0.74 -15.53 -1.34
C GLY A 96 -0.09 -15.71 0.03
N VAL A 97 0.77 -16.72 0.22
CA VAL A 97 1.49 -16.95 1.48
C VAL A 97 2.49 -15.83 1.75
N VAL A 98 3.31 -15.46 0.76
CA VAL A 98 4.35 -14.44 0.91
C VAL A 98 3.73 -13.07 1.18
N ILE A 99 2.74 -12.65 0.39
CA ILE A 99 2.03 -11.38 0.61
C ILE A 99 1.43 -11.31 2.02
N ARG A 100 0.75 -12.37 2.47
CA ARG A 100 0.20 -12.42 3.85
C ARG A 100 1.28 -12.26 4.91
N LYS A 101 2.46 -12.86 4.70
CA LYS A 101 3.59 -12.76 5.62
C LYS A 101 4.19 -11.35 5.65
N ILE A 102 4.31 -10.70 4.49
CA ILE A 102 4.74 -9.29 4.37
C ILE A 102 3.75 -8.39 5.12
N ILE A 103 2.46 -8.46 4.80
CA ILE A 103 1.42 -7.65 5.46
C ILE A 103 1.45 -7.87 6.99
N GLY A 104 1.54 -9.13 7.43
CA GLY A 104 1.59 -9.48 8.85
C GLY A 104 2.81 -8.87 9.55
N LYS A 105 3.98 -8.86 8.93
CA LYS A 105 5.17 -8.21 9.51
C LYS A 105 5.00 -6.69 9.57
N CYS A 106 4.43 -6.07 8.54
CA CYS A 106 4.20 -4.63 8.51
C CYS A 106 3.13 -4.15 9.50
N SER A 107 2.10 -4.95 9.77
CA SER A 107 1.04 -4.59 10.74
C SER A 107 1.52 -4.62 12.19
N HIS A 108 2.59 -5.37 12.50
CA HIS A 108 3.21 -5.43 13.83
C HIS A 108 4.36 -4.42 14.03
N LEU A 109 4.83 -3.77 12.96
CA LEU A 109 5.85 -2.73 13.07
C LEU A 109 5.21 -1.45 13.64
N LYS A 110 5.40 -1.24 14.95
CA LYS A 110 5.29 0.11 15.54
C LYS A 110 6.40 0.94 14.89
N PHE A 111 6.09 1.77 13.89
CA PHE A 111 7.06 2.73 13.36
C PHE A 111 7.64 3.54 14.53
N PRO A 112 8.95 3.45 14.80
CA PRO A 112 9.55 4.27 15.84
C PRO A 112 9.41 5.73 15.42
N TYR A 113 8.74 6.49 16.27
CA TYR A 113 8.63 7.94 16.15
C TYR A 113 10.05 8.52 16.18
N ASN A 114 10.53 9.05 15.07
CA ASN A 114 11.79 9.79 15.05
C ASN A 114 11.51 11.20 15.59
N LYS A 115 11.62 11.38 16.92
CA LYS A 115 11.89 12.70 17.51
C LYS A 115 13.31 13.04 17.11
N ARG A 116 13.49 13.86 16.07
CA ARG A 116 14.69 14.67 15.98
C ARG A 116 14.27 16.13 16.00
N ASN A 117 14.87 16.81 16.95
CA ASN A 117 14.69 18.19 17.39
C ASN A 117 15.00 19.17 16.27
#